data_AF-A0A0F8YYE7-F1
#
_entry.id   AF-A0A0F8YYE7-F1
#
_cell.length_a   1.000
_cell.length_b   1.000
_cell.length_c   1.000
_cell.angle_alpha   90.00
_cell.angle_beta   90.00
_cell.angle_gamma   90.00
#
_symmetry.space_group_name_H-M   'P 1'
#
loop_
_entity.id
_entity.type
_entity.pdbx_description
1 polymer ?
#
loop_
_entity_poly.entity_id
_entity_poly.type
_entity_poly.pdbx_seq_one_letter_code
_entity_poly.pdbx_strand_id
1 'polypeptide(L)'
;IVGRLQPLHRAHTKLINIMIQDCETAIVCLGSAQKKREKHDPWTVEERMQMLKNVYADRIKIVPLNDIGAASPDQWVSYIFDKLDKLGMKEPTDYYSGSDFDASWYKEHFWSDAISSELFTRRSVGGGLVDDPRLHKYLTADGAKRMLYILNRDTSSVPSATEIRMSLELRNDMWRDWTSAVNHDIIIENYPEEFKVPIN
;
A
#
# COMPACT_ATOMS: atom_id res chain seq x y z
N ILE A 1 4.92 0.12 2.14
CA ILE A 1 3.48 -0.28 2.13
C ILE A 1 3.40 -1.75 1.76
N VAL A 2 2.47 -2.50 2.37
CA VAL A 2 2.03 -3.81 1.88
C VAL A 2 0.55 -3.69 1.49
N GLY A 3 0.17 -4.10 0.29
CA GLY A 3 -1.21 -4.03 -0.17
C GLY A 3 -1.48 -4.84 -1.42
N ARG A 4 -2.75 -5.21 -1.66
CA ARG A 4 -3.14 -5.98 -2.85
C ARG A 4 -3.14 -5.12 -4.12
N LEU A 5 -3.48 -3.83 -4.02
CA LEU A 5 -3.56 -2.90 -5.16
C LEU A 5 -4.45 -3.41 -6.32
N GLN A 6 -5.71 -3.74 -6.01
CA GLN A 6 -6.68 -4.30 -6.96
C GLN A 6 -7.84 -3.30 -7.24
N PRO A 7 -7.62 -2.19 -7.99
CA PRO A 7 -6.41 -1.80 -8.72
C PRO A 7 -5.54 -0.79 -7.95
N LEU A 8 -4.45 -0.32 -8.57
CA LEU A 8 -3.74 0.88 -8.11
C LEU A 8 -4.65 2.11 -8.29
N HIS A 9 -4.91 2.84 -7.20
CA HIS A 9 -5.80 4.01 -7.19
C HIS A 9 -5.23 5.14 -6.32
N ARG A 10 -5.91 6.30 -6.31
CA ARG A 10 -5.41 7.55 -5.73
C ARG A 10 -4.97 7.47 -4.25
N ALA A 11 -5.62 6.65 -3.43
CA ALA A 11 -5.24 6.50 -2.02
C ALA A 11 -3.86 5.84 -1.90
N HIS A 12 -3.63 4.78 -2.69
CA HIS A 12 -2.33 4.10 -2.77
C HIS A 12 -1.26 5.05 -3.29
N THR A 13 -1.53 5.78 -4.38
CA THR A 13 -0.54 6.69 -4.96
C THR A 13 -0.17 7.81 -4.01
N LYS A 14 -1.11 8.30 -3.21
CA LYS A 14 -0.83 9.30 -2.19
C LYS A 14 0.19 8.80 -1.16
N LEU A 15 -0.01 7.60 -0.61
CA LEU A 15 0.94 7.01 0.34
C LEU A 15 2.31 6.75 -0.29
N ILE A 16 2.35 6.24 -1.52
CA ILE A 16 3.61 5.97 -2.24
C ILE A 16 4.36 7.29 -2.51
N ASN A 17 3.67 8.36 -2.87
CA ASN A 17 4.28 9.67 -3.09
C ASN A 17 4.94 10.22 -1.81
N ILE A 18 4.30 10.05 -0.65
CA ILE A 18 4.87 10.41 0.65
C ILE A 18 6.15 9.59 0.89
N MET A 19 6.10 8.26 0.69
CA MET A 19 7.28 7.41 0.85
C MET A 19 8.45 7.82 -0.06
N ILE A 20 8.20 8.23 -1.30
CA ILE A 20 9.26 8.67 -2.23
C ILE A 20 9.90 9.98 -1.75
N GLN A 21 9.15 10.84 -1.05
CA GLN A 21 9.67 12.09 -0.49
C GLN A 21 10.43 11.87 0.81
N ASP A 22 9.93 10.98 1.67
CA ASP A 22 10.40 10.83 3.05
C ASP A 22 11.52 9.78 3.20
N CYS A 23 11.66 8.84 2.26
CA CYS A 23 12.56 7.70 2.39
C CYS A 23 13.63 7.64 1.29
N GLU A 24 14.82 7.15 1.63
CA GLU A 24 15.88 6.84 0.65
C GLU A 24 15.41 5.81 -0.40
N THR A 25 14.57 4.86 0.01
CA THR A 25 14.03 3.81 -0.87
C THR A 25 12.58 3.49 -0.50
N ALA A 26 11.67 3.74 -1.43
CA ALA A 26 10.27 3.37 -1.28
C ALA A 26 10.03 1.93 -1.76
N ILE A 27 9.60 1.05 -0.85
CA ILE A 27 9.28 -0.35 -1.13
C ILE A 27 7.75 -0.56 -1.10
N VAL A 28 7.21 -1.04 -2.21
CA VAL A 28 5.80 -1.40 -2.38
C VAL A 28 5.69 -2.91 -2.52
N CYS A 29 5.15 -3.55 -1.48
CA CYS A 29 4.91 -4.99 -1.48
C CYS A 29 3.50 -5.30 -1.99
N LEU A 30 3.40 -6.09 -3.07
CA LEU A 30 2.13 -6.55 -3.65
C LEU A 30 1.69 -7.84 -2.97
N GLY A 31 0.77 -7.74 -2.02
CA GLY A 31 0.16 -8.89 -1.35
C GLY A 31 -0.72 -9.73 -2.29
N SER A 32 -1.00 -10.97 -1.87
CA SER A 32 -1.77 -11.95 -2.64
C SER A 32 -1.28 -12.10 -4.08
N ALA A 33 0.03 -12.17 -4.27
CA ALA A 33 0.67 -12.26 -5.59
C ALA A 33 0.26 -13.51 -6.40
N GLN A 34 -0.07 -14.60 -5.71
CA GLN A 34 -0.51 -15.85 -6.33
C GLN A 34 -1.95 -15.81 -6.85
N LYS A 35 -2.77 -14.83 -6.41
CA LYS A 35 -4.17 -14.71 -6.80
C LYS A 35 -4.32 -13.89 -8.08
N LYS A 36 -5.27 -14.28 -8.91
CA LYS A 36 -5.60 -13.64 -10.19
C LYS A 36 -6.97 -14.08 -10.65
N ARG A 37 -7.66 -13.21 -11.40
CA ARG A 37 -8.96 -13.52 -12.01
C ARG A 37 -10.00 -14.02 -10.99
N GLU A 38 -10.00 -13.41 -9.81
CA GLU A 38 -11.03 -13.61 -8.77
C GLU A 38 -11.74 -12.27 -8.52
N LYS A 39 -13.00 -12.26 -8.04
CA LYS A 39 -13.75 -11.00 -7.82
C LYS A 39 -13.01 -9.99 -6.93
N HIS A 40 -12.25 -10.48 -5.96
CA HIS A 40 -11.45 -9.63 -5.09
C HIS A 40 -10.01 -9.42 -5.61
N ASP A 41 -9.52 -10.28 -6.51
CA ASP A 41 -8.19 -10.21 -7.16
C ASP A 41 -8.30 -10.33 -8.69
N PRO A 42 -8.93 -9.38 -9.38
CA PRO A 42 -9.18 -9.52 -10.81
C PRO A 42 -7.89 -9.43 -11.63
N TRP A 43 -6.91 -8.63 -11.21
CA TRP A 43 -5.63 -8.46 -11.91
C TRP A 43 -4.55 -9.40 -11.38
N THR A 44 -3.67 -9.87 -12.28
CA THR A 44 -2.49 -10.65 -11.90
C THR A 44 -1.47 -9.78 -11.16
N VAL A 45 -0.44 -10.39 -10.58
CA VAL A 45 0.64 -9.62 -9.98
C VAL A 45 1.44 -8.84 -11.02
N GLU A 46 1.66 -9.39 -12.21
CA GLU A 46 2.37 -8.74 -13.31
C GLU A 46 1.63 -7.48 -13.78
N GLU A 47 0.30 -7.56 -13.92
CA GLU A 47 -0.54 -6.41 -14.29
C GLU A 47 -0.46 -5.30 -13.23
N ARG A 48 -0.53 -5.66 -11.95
CA ARG A 48 -0.38 -4.70 -10.84
C ARG A 48 1.02 -4.09 -10.77
N MET A 49 2.05 -4.89 -11.03
CA MET A 49 3.42 -4.38 -11.17
C MET A 49 3.52 -3.39 -12.34
N GLN A 50 2.89 -3.70 -13.48
CA GLN A 50 2.85 -2.80 -14.62
C GLN A 50 2.10 -1.50 -14.30
N MET A 51 0.97 -1.57 -13.58
CA MET A 51 0.25 -0.37 -13.11
C MET A 51 1.13 0.53 -12.24
N LEU A 52 1.97 -0.05 -11.38
CA LEU A 52 2.94 0.69 -10.57
C LEU A 52 4.06 1.28 -11.44
N LYS A 53 4.66 0.49 -12.34
CA LYS A 53 5.74 0.94 -13.23
C LYS A 53 5.30 2.07 -14.16
N ASN A 54 4.08 2.01 -14.66
CA ASN A 54 3.46 3.07 -15.47
C ASN A 54 3.45 4.45 -14.77
N VAL A 55 3.33 4.47 -13.44
CA VAL A 55 3.26 5.72 -12.65
C VAL A 55 4.62 6.13 -12.08
N TYR A 56 5.44 5.16 -11.68
CA TYR A 56 6.64 5.42 -10.89
C TYR A 56 7.95 5.12 -11.61
N ALA A 57 7.92 4.42 -12.74
CA ALA A 57 9.11 3.88 -13.39
C ALA A 57 10.02 3.17 -12.35
N ASP A 58 11.27 3.60 -12.24
CA ASP A 58 12.26 3.00 -11.32
C ASP A 58 12.34 3.69 -9.94
N ARG A 59 11.43 4.64 -9.64
CA ARG A 59 11.45 5.41 -8.38
C ARG A 59 11.05 4.59 -7.15
N ILE A 60 10.53 3.37 -7.34
CA ILE A 60 10.12 2.48 -6.26
C ILE A 60 10.65 1.07 -6.48
N LYS A 61 10.82 0.31 -5.41
CA LYS A 61 11.04 -1.13 -5.46
C LYS A 61 9.69 -1.85 -5.31
N ILE A 62 9.42 -2.81 -6.19
CA ILE A 62 8.16 -3.57 -6.19
C ILE A 62 8.46 -5.01 -5.82
N VAL A 63 7.82 -5.53 -4.78
CA VAL A 63 8.09 -6.89 -4.26
C VAL A 63 6.78 -7.69 -4.20
N PRO A 64 6.61 -8.76 -4.99
CA PRO A 64 5.45 -9.63 -4.88
C PRO A 64 5.52 -10.52 -3.64
N LEU A 65 4.41 -10.63 -2.92
CA LEU A 65 4.26 -11.45 -1.71
C LEU A 65 3.08 -12.41 -1.87
N ASN A 66 3.33 -13.70 -1.65
CA ASN A 66 2.25 -14.69 -1.61
C ASN A 66 1.57 -14.69 -0.24
N ASP A 67 0.29 -15.03 -0.19
CA ASP A 67 -0.35 -15.32 1.09
C ASP A 67 0.24 -16.63 1.63
N ILE A 68 0.79 -16.61 2.85
CA ILE A 68 1.44 -17.78 3.48
C ILE A 68 0.56 -18.48 4.53
N GLY A 69 -0.68 -18.05 4.69
CA GLY A 69 -1.56 -18.54 5.75
C GLY A 69 -1.05 -18.22 7.16
N ALA A 70 -0.41 -17.06 7.34
CA ALA A 70 0.17 -16.64 8.62
C ALA A 70 -0.92 -16.61 9.70
N ALA A 71 -0.65 -17.28 10.82
CA ALA A 71 -1.53 -17.30 11.98
C ALA A 71 -1.29 -16.11 12.92
N SER A 72 -0.15 -15.42 12.77
CA SER A 72 0.23 -14.26 13.58
C SER A 72 0.89 -13.14 12.76
N PRO A 73 0.83 -11.88 13.24
CA PRO A 73 1.62 -10.76 12.73
C PRO A 73 3.11 -11.07 12.54
N ASP A 74 3.76 -11.66 13.55
CA ASP A 74 5.20 -11.96 13.52
C ASP A 74 5.59 -12.89 12.37
N GLN A 75 4.79 -13.93 12.10
CA GLN A 75 5.03 -14.85 11.00
C GLN A 75 4.98 -14.12 9.65
N TRP A 76 4.01 -13.22 9.51
CA TRP A 76 3.84 -12.42 8.31
C TRP A 76 4.99 -11.42 8.11
N VAL A 77 5.36 -10.67 9.15
CA VAL A 77 6.44 -9.68 9.07
C VAL A 77 7.80 -10.34 8.87
N SER A 78 8.07 -11.47 9.55
CA SER A 78 9.29 -12.24 9.36
C SER A 78 9.44 -12.74 7.93
N TYR A 79 8.34 -13.24 7.32
CA TYR A 79 8.33 -13.62 5.90
C TYR A 79 8.67 -12.44 4.99
N ILE A 80 8.12 -11.26 5.27
CA ILE A 80 8.44 -10.06 4.49
C ILE A 80 9.92 -9.72 4.61
N PHE A 81 10.46 -9.67 5.82
CA PHE A 81 11.84 -9.25 6.06
C PHE A 81 12.83 -10.24 5.43
N ASP A 82 12.61 -11.55 5.59
CA ASP A 82 13.39 -12.59 4.91
C ASP A 82 13.32 -12.47 3.38
N LYS A 83 12.14 -12.15 2.83
CA LYS A 83 11.98 -11.93 1.39
C LYS A 83 12.77 -10.71 0.91
N LEU A 84 12.78 -9.62 1.67
CA LEU A 84 13.51 -8.40 1.34
C LEU A 84 15.03 -8.60 1.45
N ASP A 85 15.48 -9.28 2.50
CA ASP A 85 16.90 -9.61 2.72
C ASP A 85 17.45 -10.48 1.58
N LYS A 86 16.71 -11.52 1.17
CA LYS A 86 17.07 -12.37 0.01
C LYS A 86 17.16 -11.60 -1.33
N LEU A 87 16.51 -10.44 -1.42
CA LEU A 87 16.59 -9.55 -2.57
C LEU A 87 17.72 -8.51 -2.43
N GLY A 88 18.50 -8.57 -1.35
CA GLY A 88 19.59 -7.64 -1.05
C GLY A 88 19.12 -6.25 -0.63
N MET A 89 17.87 -6.13 -0.13
CA MET A 89 17.33 -4.85 0.31
C MET A 89 17.77 -4.53 1.74
N LYS A 90 18.04 -3.25 2.01
CA LYS A 90 18.21 -2.77 3.39
C LYS A 90 16.92 -3.04 4.19
N GLU A 91 17.08 -3.36 5.47
CA GLU A 91 15.94 -3.56 6.36
C GLU A 91 15.06 -2.29 6.42
N PRO A 92 13.72 -2.41 6.27
CA PRO A 92 12.84 -1.25 6.33
C PRO A 92 12.82 -0.60 7.72
N THR A 93 12.99 0.71 7.77
CA THR A 93 12.84 1.52 8.99
C THR A 93 11.46 2.13 9.12
N ASP A 94 10.71 2.29 8.02
CA ASP A 94 9.44 3.02 8.01
C ASP A 94 8.34 2.18 7.35
N TYR A 95 7.20 2.01 8.03
CA TYR A 95 6.02 1.33 7.49
C TYR A 95 4.85 2.29 7.36
N TYR A 96 4.29 2.38 6.16
CA TYR A 96 3.14 3.24 5.84
C TYR A 96 1.90 2.38 5.58
N SER A 97 0.79 2.73 6.23
CA SER A 97 -0.51 2.07 6.15
C SER A 97 -1.63 3.06 5.82
N GLY A 98 -2.68 2.58 5.13
CA GLY A 98 -3.89 3.35 4.85
C GLY A 98 -5.02 3.18 5.87
N SER A 99 -4.85 2.32 6.88
CA SER A 99 -5.84 2.15 7.95
C SER A 99 -5.20 1.60 9.23
N ASP A 100 -5.86 1.82 10.37
CA ASP A 100 -5.46 1.22 11.65
C ASP A 100 -5.57 -0.30 11.63
N PHE A 101 -6.58 -0.83 10.95
CA PHE A 101 -6.78 -2.27 10.78
C PHE A 101 -5.59 -2.90 10.06
N ASP A 102 -5.20 -2.36 8.90
CA ASP A 102 -4.06 -2.87 8.15
C ASP A 102 -2.74 -2.65 8.91
N ALA A 103 -2.63 -1.54 9.66
CA ALA A 103 -1.45 -1.24 10.47
C ALA A 103 -1.26 -2.19 11.66
N SER A 104 -2.35 -2.75 12.20
CA SER A 104 -2.32 -3.63 13.39
C SER A 104 -1.37 -4.82 13.23
N TRP A 105 -1.25 -5.36 12.02
CA TRP A 105 -0.36 -6.47 11.66
C TRP A 105 1.14 -6.13 11.70
N TYR A 106 1.49 -4.85 11.82
CA TYR A 106 2.87 -4.38 11.75
C TYR A 106 3.27 -3.62 13.01
N LYS A 107 2.34 -3.39 13.95
CA LYS A 107 2.61 -2.62 15.16
C LYS A 107 3.79 -3.20 15.92
N GLU A 108 3.79 -4.46 16.31
CA GLU A 108 4.87 -5.00 17.16
C GLU A 108 6.30 -4.84 16.58
N HIS A 109 6.43 -4.77 15.25
CA HIS A 109 7.70 -4.55 14.57
C HIS A 109 8.04 -3.09 14.27
N PHE A 110 7.05 -2.19 14.21
CA PHE A 110 7.21 -0.77 13.84
C PHE A 110 6.66 0.23 14.89
N TRP A 111 6.22 -0.27 16.05
CA TRP A 111 5.58 0.45 17.15
C TRP A 111 6.05 -0.07 18.52
N SER A 112 6.09 0.83 19.50
CA SER A 112 6.04 0.50 20.93
C SER A 112 5.23 1.55 21.71
N ASP A 113 4.51 1.10 22.75
CA ASP A 113 3.78 1.98 23.69
C ASP A 113 4.71 2.85 24.55
N ALA A 114 6.02 2.56 24.56
CA ALA A 114 7.02 3.29 25.35
C ALA A 114 7.25 4.74 24.86
N ILE A 115 6.76 5.09 23.66
CA ILE A 115 6.84 6.45 23.11
C ILE A 115 5.46 6.85 22.59
N SER A 116 4.46 6.88 23.49
CA SER A 116 3.15 7.43 23.14
C SER A 116 3.04 8.93 23.46
N SER A 117 2.67 9.67 22.42
CA SER A 117 1.93 10.94 22.37
C SER A 117 2.48 12.29 22.88
N GLU A 118 3.61 12.43 23.58
CA GLU A 118 4.06 13.78 24.01
C GLU A 118 5.31 14.38 23.33
N LEU A 119 6.06 13.66 22.50
CA LEU A 119 7.36 14.14 21.98
C LEU A 119 7.39 14.69 20.53
N PHE A 120 6.27 14.65 19.80
CA PHE A 120 6.23 15.09 18.38
C PHE A 120 5.51 16.42 18.11
N THR A 121 5.35 17.29 19.10
CA THR A 121 4.91 18.68 18.82
C THR A 121 6.02 19.57 18.26
N ARG A 122 7.31 19.21 18.36
CA ARG A 122 8.39 20.06 17.80
C ARG A 122 9.63 19.25 17.45
N ARG A 123 9.78 18.88 16.17
CA ARG A 123 11.09 18.84 15.49
C ARG A 123 10.90 18.81 13.98
N SER A 124 10.51 19.97 13.49
CA SER A 124 10.99 20.54 12.23
C SER A 124 12.52 20.68 12.29
N VAL A 125 13.27 19.61 12.02
CA VAL A 125 14.70 19.72 11.70
C VAL A 125 15.04 18.67 10.65
N GLY A 126 15.10 19.12 9.40
CA GLY A 126 15.77 18.41 8.31
C GLY A 126 14.85 17.64 7.35
N GLY A 127 14.29 18.35 6.37
CA GLY A 127 13.92 17.78 5.07
C GLY A 127 12.52 17.18 4.97
N GLY A 128 11.58 17.99 4.46
CA GLY A 128 10.48 17.48 3.63
C GLY A 128 9.27 16.88 4.33
N LEU A 129 8.85 17.36 5.51
CA LEU A 129 7.61 16.87 6.12
C LEU A 129 6.39 17.44 5.38
N VAL A 130 5.63 16.57 4.71
CA VAL A 130 4.23 16.87 4.40
C VAL A 130 3.49 16.87 5.73
N ASP A 131 3.11 18.05 6.21
CA ASP A 131 2.19 18.24 7.34
C ASP A 131 0.78 17.78 6.95
N ASP A 132 0.59 16.47 6.72
CA ASP A 132 -0.76 15.89 6.64
C ASP A 132 -1.22 15.61 8.08
N PRO A 133 -2.23 16.32 8.60
CA PRO A 133 -2.68 16.16 9.98
C PRO A 133 -3.24 14.75 10.28
N ARG A 134 -3.42 13.91 9.25
CA ARG A 134 -3.84 12.51 9.39
C ARG A 134 -2.67 11.54 9.56
N LEU A 135 -1.43 11.99 9.42
CA LEU A 135 -0.24 11.12 9.46
C LEU A 135 0.25 10.96 10.90
N HIS A 136 -0.09 9.85 11.54
CA HIS A 136 0.38 9.53 12.90
C HIS A 136 1.72 8.78 12.86
N LYS A 137 2.64 9.06 13.79
CA LYS A 137 4.03 8.55 13.83
C LYS A 137 4.33 7.81 15.14
N TYR A 138 5.00 6.66 15.09
CA TYR A 138 5.29 5.82 16.27
C TYR A 138 6.68 5.18 16.21
N LEU A 139 7.39 5.01 17.34
CA LEU A 139 8.78 4.52 17.40
C LEU A 139 8.90 3.13 18.05
N THR A 140 9.83 2.26 17.62
CA THR A 140 10.11 0.96 18.27
C THR A 140 10.99 1.06 19.53
N ALA A 141 10.81 0.11 20.46
CA ALA A 141 11.54 0.03 21.74
C ALA A 141 12.89 -0.68 21.66
N ASP A 142 13.19 -1.40 20.58
CA ASP A 142 14.42 -2.18 20.38
C ASP A 142 15.66 -1.33 20.04
N GLY A 143 15.56 0.00 20.15
CA GLY A 143 16.63 0.94 19.82
C GLY A 143 16.88 1.12 18.31
N ALA A 144 16.18 0.36 17.45
CA ALA A 144 16.35 0.39 15.99
C ALA A 144 15.70 1.61 15.31
N LYS A 145 14.95 2.45 16.05
CA LYS A 145 14.20 3.62 15.52
C LYS A 145 13.41 3.28 14.25
N ARG A 146 12.48 2.31 14.33
CA ARG A 146 11.51 2.10 13.24
C ARG A 146 10.26 2.94 13.47
N MET A 147 9.61 3.34 12.38
CA MET A 147 8.50 4.28 12.36
C MET A 147 7.25 3.68 11.70
N LEU A 148 6.09 3.74 12.37
CA LEU A 148 4.78 3.42 11.78
C LEU A 148 4.03 4.71 11.41
N TYR A 149 3.54 4.77 10.18
CA TYR A 149 2.75 5.86 9.63
C TYR A 149 1.37 5.36 9.22
N ILE A 150 0.31 5.97 9.74
CA ILE A 150 -1.07 5.61 9.40
C ILE A 150 -1.73 6.82 8.78
N LEU A 151 -2.15 6.72 7.51
CA LEU A 151 -2.99 7.71 6.84
C LEU A 151 -4.43 7.20 6.87
N ASN A 152 -5.22 7.66 7.83
CA ASN A 152 -6.58 7.14 8.01
C ASN A 152 -7.47 7.41 6.79
N ARG A 153 -7.76 6.35 6.02
CA ARG A 153 -8.62 6.42 4.82
C ARG A 153 -10.08 6.72 5.10
N ASP A 154 -10.59 6.49 6.32
CA ASP A 154 -12.02 6.68 6.64
C ASP A 154 -12.39 8.18 6.65
N THR A 155 -11.38 9.06 6.68
CA THR A 155 -11.53 10.51 6.54
C THR A 155 -11.35 11.01 5.10
N SER A 156 -11.17 10.09 4.15
CA SER A 156 -10.90 10.41 2.74
C SER A 156 -12.16 10.28 1.90
N SER A 157 -12.36 11.21 0.96
CA SER A 157 -13.40 11.09 -0.08
C SER A 157 -13.01 10.15 -1.23
N VAL A 158 -11.81 9.57 -1.19
CA VAL A 158 -11.35 8.62 -2.20
C VAL A 158 -12.06 7.28 -2.01
N PRO A 159 -12.73 6.73 -3.03
CA PRO A 159 -13.42 5.45 -2.93
C PRO A 159 -12.44 4.31 -2.67
N SER A 160 -12.95 3.28 -2.00
CA SER A 160 -12.25 2.03 -1.78
C SER A 160 -11.99 1.29 -3.10
N ALA A 161 -11.01 0.39 -3.08
CA ALA A 161 -10.78 -0.52 -4.20
C ALA A 161 -12.03 -1.37 -4.53
N THR A 162 -12.88 -1.66 -3.53
CA THR A 162 -14.16 -2.35 -3.75
C THR A 162 -15.13 -1.50 -4.55
N GLU A 163 -15.33 -0.24 -4.19
CA GLU A 163 -16.20 0.68 -4.96
C GLU A 163 -15.66 0.92 -6.38
N ILE A 164 -14.33 1.00 -6.55
CA ILE A 164 -13.70 1.09 -7.86
C ILE A 164 -14.02 -0.16 -8.70
N ARG A 165 -13.86 -1.37 -8.15
CA ARG A 165 -14.24 -2.62 -8.86
C ARG A 165 -15.73 -2.67 -9.16
N MET A 166 -16.59 -2.29 -8.23
CA MET A 166 -18.04 -2.22 -8.46
C MET A 166 -18.39 -1.30 -9.64
N SER A 167 -17.70 -0.16 -9.80
CA SER A 167 -17.95 0.70 -10.97
C SER A 167 -17.55 0.02 -12.30
N LEU A 168 -16.47 -0.77 -12.32
CA LEU A 168 -16.10 -1.59 -13.49
C LEU A 168 -17.16 -2.67 -13.76
N GLU A 169 -17.64 -3.36 -12.72
CA GLU A 169 -18.70 -4.37 -12.82
C GLU A 169 -19.98 -3.78 -13.41
N LEU A 170 -20.36 -2.57 -12.96
CA LEU A 170 -21.54 -1.84 -13.42
C LEU A 170 -21.33 -1.08 -14.74
N ARG A 171 -20.15 -1.19 -15.36
CA ARG A 171 -19.77 -0.45 -16.58
C ARG A 171 -19.95 1.07 -16.45
N ASN A 172 -19.69 1.58 -15.25
CA ASN A 172 -19.68 3.00 -14.92
C ASN A 172 -18.22 3.50 -14.90
N ASP A 173 -17.94 4.61 -15.57
CA ASP A 173 -16.59 5.17 -15.69
C ASP A 173 -16.04 5.87 -14.43
N MET A 174 -16.76 5.88 -13.30
CA MET A 174 -16.30 6.46 -12.03
C MET A 174 -14.87 6.05 -11.64
N TRP A 175 -14.46 4.80 -11.90
CA TRP A 175 -13.09 4.33 -11.62
C TRP A 175 -12.00 5.17 -12.29
N ARG A 176 -12.28 5.81 -13.44
CA ARG A 176 -11.31 6.62 -14.19
C ARG A 176 -10.87 7.83 -13.39
N ASP A 177 -11.78 8.43 -12.64
CA ASP A 177 -11.50 9.60 -11.80
C ASP A 177 -10.58 9.28 -10.63
N TRP A 178 -10.49 8.01 -10.23
CA TRP A 178 -9.76 7.58 -9.04
C TRP A 178 -8.51 6.76 -9.34
N THR A 179 -8.20 6.56 -10.61
CA THR A 179 -7.02 5.83 -11.10
C THR A 179 -6.21 6.73 -12.02
N SER A 180 -4.94 6.41 -12.25
CA SER A 180 -4.11 7.21 -13.17
C SER A 180 -4.48 6.88 -14.62
N ALA A 181 -4.61 7.90 -15.48
CA ALA A 181 -4.97 7.75 -16.89
C ALA A 181 -4.04 6.78 -17.65
N VAL A 182 -2.74 6.80 -17.33
CA VAL A 182 -1.73 5.86 -17.85
C VAL A 182 -2.06 4.39 -17.55
N ASN A 183 -2.91 4.10 -16.58
CA ASN A 183 -3.35 2.76 -16.23
C ASN A 183 -4.76 2.42 -16.74
N HIS A 184 -5.44 3.32 -17.45
CA HIS A 184 -6.83 3.07 -17.83
C HIS A 184 -6.99 1.85 -18.71
N ASP A 185 -6.14 1.70 -19.72
CA ASP A 185 -6.22 0.58 -20.66
C ASP A 185 -5.93 -0.76 -19.95
N ILE A 186 -4.83 -0.86 -19.21
CA ILE A 186 -4.50 -2.08 -18.46
C ILE A 186 -5.58 -2.45 -17.43
N ILE A 187 -6.24 -1.46 -16.82
CA ILE A 187 -7.33 -1.70 -15.86
C ILE A 187 -8.54 -2.30 -16.59
N ILE A 188 -9.04 -1.65 -17.64
CA ILE A 188 -10.30 -2.04 -18.28
C ILE A 188 -10.16 -3.28 -19.18
N GLU A 189 -9.05 -3.38 -19.92
CA GLU A 189 -8.80 -4.47 -20.87
C GLU A 189 -8.55 -5.80 -20.16
N ASN A 190 -8.00 -5.77 -18.93
CA ASN A 190 -7.69 -6.97 -18.15
C ASN A 190 -8.70 -7.21 -17.02
N TYR A 191 -9.77 -6.41 -16.90
CA TYR A 191 -10.86 -6.72 -15.97
C TYR A 191 -11.73 -7.84 -16.55
N PRO A 192 -11.90 -8.99 -15.86
CA PRO A 192 -12.62 -10.13 -16.40
C PRO A 192 -14.07 -9.80 -16.78
N GLU A 193 -14.46 -10.16 -17.99
CA GLU A 193 -15.78 -9.81 -18.55
C GLU A 193 -16.90 -10.52 -17.79
N GLU A 194 -16.65 -11.72 -17.29
CA GLU A 194 -17.56 -12.51 -16.46
C GLU A 194 -17.91 -11.85 -15.12
N PHE A 195 -17.15 -10.84 -14.70
CA PHE A 195 -17.46 -10.06 -13.50
C PHE A 195 -18.37 -8.87 -13.80
N LYS A 196 -18.52 -8.47 -15.06
CA LYS A 196 -19.32 -7.31 -15.46
C LYS A 196 -20.79 -7.69 -15.62
N VAL A 197 -21.67 -6.78 -15.23
CA VAL A 197 -23.10 -6.91 -15.46
C VAL A 197 -23.36 -6.89 -16.98
N PRO A 198 -24.19 -7.79 -17.53
CA PRO A 198 -24.55 -7.79 -18.95
C PRO A 198 -25.19 -6.46 -19.36
N ILE A 199 -24.89 -6.00 -20.58
CA ILE A 199 -25.62 -4.89 -21.20
C ILE A 199 -26.90 -5.50 -21.78
N ASN A 200 -28.06 -5.03 -21.31
CA ASN A 200 -29.36 -5.38 -21.87
C ASN A 200 -29.63 -4.61 -23.17
#